data_AF-A0A0P4USH2-F1
#
_entry.id   AF-A0A0P4USH2-F1
#
_cell.length_a   1.000
_cell.length_b   1.000
_cell.length_c   1.000
_cell.angle_alpha   90.00
_cell.angle_beta   90.00
_cell.angle_gamma   90.00
#
_symmetry.space_group_name_H-M   'P 1'
#
loop_
_entity.id
_entity.type
_entity.pdbx_description
1 polymer ?
#
loop_
_entity_poly.entity_id
_entity_poly.type
_entity_poly.pdbx_seq_one_letter_code
_entity_poly.pdbx_strand_id
1 'polypeptide(L)'
;MGRDLESAAIVSLFNPRQQIWMEHFVWSADGTQIIGTTPIGRATCERLDMNDDRYEGERSIIEARALWIEAGWHPPNDDPRQAD
;
A
#
# COMPACT_ATOMS: atom_id res chain seq x y z
N MET A 1 -6.94 12.31 9.21
CA MET A 1 -5.90 13.02 8.43
C MET A 1 -4.59 12.26 8.56
N GLY A 2 -3.75 12.31 7.54
CA GLY A 2 -2.37 11.85 7.53
C GLY A 2 -1.45 12.93 6.94
N ARG A 3 -0.14 12.79 7.15
CA ARG A 3 0.85 13.66 6.54
C ARG A 3 1.47 12.93 5.37
N ASP A 4 1.41 13.52 4.19
CA ASP A 4 2.20 13.06 3.05
C ASP A 4 3.63 13.60 3.20
N LEU A 5 4.60 12.72 3.38
CA LEU A 5 5.99 13.12 3.61
C LEU A 5 6.65 13.71 2.36
N GLU A 6 6.17 13.33 1.17
CA GLU A 6 6.73 13.82 -0.10
C GLU A 6 6.31 15.27 -0.38
N SER A 7 5.03 15.61 -0.19
CA SER A 7 4.52 16.98 -0.40
C SER A 7 4.48 17.85 0.86
N ALA A 8 4.75 17.28 2.04
CA ALA A 8 4.53 17.87 3.36
C ALA A 8 3.08 18.29 3.68
N ALA A 9 2.10 17.90 2.85
CA ALA A 9 0.70 18.25 3.05
C ALA A 9 0.02 17.40 4.13
N ILE A 10 -0.92 17.99 4.86
CA ILE A 10 -1.86 17.27 5.74
C ILE A 10 -3.15 17.02 4.95
N VAL A 11 -3.44 15.75 4.67
CA VAL A 11 -4.55 15.33 3.81
C VAL A 11 -5.47 14.34 4.54
N SER A 12 -6.69 14.16 4.03
CA SER A 12 -7.58 13.09 4.49
C SER A 12 -6.96 11.73 4.21
N LEU A 13 -7.28 10.73 5.04
CA LEU A 13 -6.95 9.34 4.72
C LEU A 13 -7.92 8.83 3.66
N PHE A 14 -7.53 7.77 2.97
CA PHE A 14 -8.37 7.10 1.99
C PHE A 14 -9.73 6.69 2.57
N ASN A 15 -10.79 6.97 1.84
CA ASN A 15 -12.15 6.59 2.18
C ASN A 15 -12.70 5.60 1.13
N PRO A 16 -12.71 4.29 1.42
CA PRO A 16 -13.15 3.27 0.45
C PRO A 16 -14.63 3.38 0.06
N ARG A 17 -15.45 4.17 0.78
CA ARG A 17 -16.86 4.41 0.42
C ARG A 17 -17.03 5.51 -0.63
N GLN A 18 -15.99 6.30 -0.89
CA GLN A 18 -16.05 7.50 -1.75
C GLN A 18 -14.94 7.54 -2.81
N GLN A 19 -13.88 6.76 -2.64
CA GLN A 19 -12.68 6.82 -3.47
C GLN A 19 -12.37 5.47 -4.09
N ILE A 20 -11.82 5.48 -5.30
CA ILE A 20 -11.46 4.29 -6.06
C ILE A 20 -10.06 3.84 -5.65
N TRP A 21 -9.91 2.57 -5.25
CA TRP A 21 -8.63 2.01 -4.79
C TRP A 21 -7.48 2.23 -5.78
N MET A 22 -7.70 1.85 -7.04
CA MET A 22 -6.68 1.89 -8.10
C MET A 22 -6.21 3.30 -8.47
N GLU A 23 -6.93 4.36 -8.08
CA GLU A 23 -6.49 5.74 -8.28
C GLU A 23 -5.45 6.18 -7.24
N HIS A 24 -5.40 5.52 -6.09
CA HIS A 24 -4.59 5.92 -4.95
C HIS A 24 -3.47 4.95 -4.62
N PHE A 25 -3.60 3.67 -5.02
CA PHE A 25 -2.68 2.60 -4.65
C PHE A 25 -2.32 1.73 -5.85
N VAL A 26 -1.09 1.22 -5.80
CA VAL A 26 -0.55 0.20 -6.71
C VAL A 26 0.24 -0.81 -5.88
N TRP A 27 0.25 -2.08 -6.29
CA TRP A 27 1.18 -3.05 -5.72
C TRP A 27 2.58 -2.86 -6.29
N SER A 28 3.61 -3.11 -5.48
CA SER A 28 4.98 -3.26 -5.97
C SER A 28 5.07 -4.34 -7.05
N ALA A 29 6.12 -4.31 -7.87
CA ALA A 29 6.33 -5.29 -8.95
C ALA A 29 6.31 -6.74 -8.44
N ASP A 30 6.91 -6.97 -7.26
CA ASP A 30 6.90 -8.26 -6.56
C ASP A 30 5.57 -8.59 -5.85
N GLY A 31 4.61 -7.66 -5.82
CA GLY A 31 3.30 -7.84 -5.20
C GLY A 31 3.29 -7.81 -3.67
N THR A 32 4.40 -7.48 -3.00
CA THR A 32 4.48 -7.59 -1.53
C THR A 32 4.09 -6.32 -0.79
N GLN A 33 4.13 -5.17 -1.45
CA GLN A 33 3.93 -3.85 -0.84
C GLN A 33 2.85 -3.06 -1.53
N ILE A 34 2.11 -2.29 -0.73
CA ILE A 34 1.13 -1.30 -1.20
C ILE A 34 1.83 0.05 -1.28
N ILE A 35 1.84 0.63 -2.47
CA ILE A 35 2.49 1.91 -2.77
C ILE A 35 1.40 2.95 -3.01
N GLY A 36 1.41 4.02 -2.22
CA GLY A 36 0.55 5.18 -2.44
C GLY A 36 1.05 6.02 -3.62
N THR A 37 0.21 6.23 -4.63
CA THR A 37 0.54 7.00 -5.86
C THR A 37 0.06 8.46 -5.82
N THR A 38 -0.68 8.81 -4.77
CA THR A 38 -1.23 10.15 -4.53
C THR A 38 -0.89 10.61 -3.12
N PRO A 39 -0.97 11.91 -2.79
CA PRO A 39 -0.78 12.38 -1.41
C PRO A 39 -1.69 11.66 -0.39
N ILE A 40 -2.95 11.38 -0.76
CA ILE A 40 -3.89 10.62 0.08
C ILE A 40 -3.41 9.18 0.25
N GLY A 41 -2.98 8.52 -0.83
CA GLY A 41 -2.45 7.16 -0.79
C GLY A 41 -1.21 7.06 0.09
N ARG A 42 -0.18 7.90 -0.15
CA ARG A 42 1.06 7.94 0.64
C ARG A 42 0.78 8.23 2.12
N ALA A 43 0.00 9.26 2.41
CA ALA A 43 -0.39 9.58 3.78
C ALA A 43 -1.17 8.46 4.45
N THR A 44 -1.94 7.66 3.70
CA THR A 44 -2.65 6.49 4.22
C THR A 44 -1.70 5.33 4.50
N CYS A 45 -0.82 4.98 3.58
CA CYS A 45 0.20 3.94 3.77
C CYS A 45 1.03 4.21 5.03
N GLU A 46 1.54 5.44 5.17
CA GLU A 46 2.33 5.88 6.32
C GLU A 46 1.51 5.88 7.62
N ARG A 47 0.30 6.46 7.59
CA ARG A 47 -0.48 6.68 8.81
C ARG A 47 -1.06 5.39 9.37
N LEU A 48 -1.34 4.42 8.50
CA LEU A 48 -1.92 3.11 8.85
C LEU A 48 -0.90 1.97 8.84
N ASP A 49 0.33 2.22 8.36
CA ASP A 49 1.41 1.23 8.31
C ASP A 49 1.04 0.00 7.50
N MET A 50 0.58 0.24 6.27
CA MET A 50 -0.05 -0.79 5.42
C MET A 50 0.91 -1.91 4.97
N ASN A 51 2.21 -1.71 5.18
CA ASN A 51 3.28 -2.65 4.85
C ASN A 51 4.07 -3.14 6.07
N ASP A 52 3.70 -2.73 7.30
CA ASP A 52 4.41 -3.11 8.54
C ASP A 52 5.88 -2.63 8.54
N ASP A 53 6.13 -1.41 8.06
CA ASP A 53 7.48 -0.86 7.86
C ASP A 53 8.04 -0.19 9.12
N ARG A 54 7.20 0.10 10.13
CA ARG A 54 7.63 0.80 11.36
C ARG A 54 8.19 -0.10 12.44
N TYR A 55 7.95 -1.41 12.38
CA TYR A 55 8.44 -2.35 13.38
C TYR A 55 9.76 -2.98 12.93
N GLU A 56 10.80 -2.82 13.74
CA GLU A 56 12.09 -3.48 13.50
C GLU A 56 12.00 -4.96 13.87
N GLY A 57 12.34 -5.84 12.93
CA GLY A 57 12.41 -7.30 13.15
C GLY A 57 11.47 -8.08 12.23
N GLU A 58 10.21 -8.19 12.61
CA GLU A 58 9.21 -9.01 11.92
C GLU A 58 8.39 -8.16 10.95
N ARG A 59 8.50 -8.42 9.64
CA ARG A 59 7.66 -7.78 8.61
C ARG A 59 6.52 -8.71 8.23
N SER A 60 5.70 -9.02 9.22
CA SER A 60 4.71 -10.10 9.18
C SER A 60 3.77 -10.00 7.97
N ILE A 61 3.39 -8.77 7.59
CA ILE A 61 2.52 -8.50 6.44
C ILE A 61 3.22 -8.83 5.12
N ILE A 62 4.47 -8.37 4.94
CA ILE A 62 5.26 -8.61 3.71
C ILE A 62 5.57 -10.10 3.57
N GLU A 63 5.95 -10.76 4.67
CA GLU A 63 6.25 -12.19 4.68
C GLU A 63 5.02 -13.05 4.37
N ALA A 64 3.85 -12.71 4.93
CA ALA A 64 2.60 -13.40 4.60
C ALA A 64 2.23 -13.21 3.12
N ARG A 65 2.36 -11.99 2.57
CA ARG A 65 2.08 -11.73 1.15
C ARG A 65 3.03 -12.52 0.23
N ALA A 66 4.31 -12.63 0.58
CA ALA A 66 5.25 -13.46 -0.18
C ALA A 66 4.80 -14.93 -0.26
N LEU A 67 4.37 -15.52 0.87
CA LEU A 67 3.81 -16.88 0.90
C LEU A 67 2.52 -17.00 0.08
N TRP A 68 1.66 -15.98 0.09
CA TRP A 68 0.43 -15.98 -0.71
C TRP A 68 0.69 -15.83 -2.20
N ILE A 69 1.75 -15.11 -2.59
CA ILE A 69 2.20 -15.03 -3.99
C ILE A 69 2.70 -16.39 -4.46
N GLU A 70 3.51 -17.09 -3.66
CA GLU A 70 3.95 -18.46 -3.97
C GLU A 70 2.76 -19.43 -4.11
N ALA A 71 1.70 -19.22 -3.32
CA ALA A 71 0.45 -19.98 -3.41
C ALA A 71 -0.49 -19.53 -4.55
N GLY A 72 -0.18 -18.44 -5.25
CA GLY A 72 -1.03 -17.87 -6.31
C GLY A 72 -2.32 -17.20 -5.81
N TRP A 73 -2.40 -16.81 -4.54
CA TRP A 73 -3.56 -16.12 -3.95
C TRP A 73 -3.46 -14.60 -3.99
N HIS A 74 -2.26 -14.06 -4.28
CA HIS A 74 -1.95 -12.64 -4.20
C HIS A 74 -0.98 -12.23 -5.32
N PRO A 75 -1.06 -10.98 -5.83
CA PRO A 75 -2.11 -9.98 -5.62
C PRO A 75 -3.42 -10.30 -6.38
N PRO A 76 -4.53 -9.57 -6.13
CA PRO A 76 -5.73 -9.67 -6.96
C PRO A 76 -5.40 -9.39 -8.43
N ASN A 77 -5.93 -10.20 -9.35
CA ASN A 77 -5.58 -10.11 -10.78
C ASN A 77 -5.92 -8.74 -11.42
N ASP A 78 -6.97 -8.09 -10.93
CA ASP A 78 -7.45 -6.81 -11.47
C ASP A 78 -6.84 -5.59 -10.77
N ASP A 79 -6.03 -5.81 -9.73
CA ASP A 79 -5.37 -4.72 -9.02
C ASP A 79 -4.11 -4.26 -9.77
N PRO A 80 -3.85 -2.95 -9.84
CA PRO A 80 -2.71 -2.42 -10.57
C PRO A 80 -1.40 -2.80 -9.88
N ARG A 81 -0.40 -3.11 -10.70
CA ARG A 81 0.98 -3.42 -10.29
C ARG A 81 1.97 -2.51 -11.02
N GLN A 82 3.08 -2.19 -10.35
CA GLN A 82 4.22 -1.59 -11.04
C GLN A 82 4.76 -2.55 -12.11
N ALA A 83 5.28 -1.98 -13.20
CA ALA A 83 6.03 -2.75 -14.19
C ALA A 83 7.39 -3.17 -13.61
N ASP A 84 7.88 -4.32 -14.08
CA ASP A 84 9.21 -4.86 -13.73
C ASP A 84 10.35 -4.05 -14.36
#